data_AF-A0A143X2J9-F1
#
_entry.id   AF-A0A143X2J9-F1
#
_cell.length_a   1.000
_cell.length_b   1.000
_cell.length_c   1.000
_cell.angle_alpha   90.00
_cell.angle_beta   90.00
_cell.angle_gamma   90.00
#
_symmetry.space_group_name_H-M   'P 1'
#
loop_
_entity.id
_entity.type
_entity.pdbx_description
1 polymer ?
#
loop_
_entity_poly.entity_id
_entity_poly.type
_entity_poly.pdbx_seq_one_letter_code
_entity_poly.pdbx_strand_id
1 'polypeptide(L)'
;MTFNENNVNANSPYLGGGVTTDSVKVHMQSIHHMFVAIAKAVIFGHEINNNFQIGCMIAYAPMYAYSCDPKDVILSAEEMNKIYFFSGVMCRGFYPSYKMREFERKGIIIAKDKGDDELLRKGTVDYIGFSSYMSGTITCDNSSEMSAGNMVYGIRNPYLETSEWGWQIDPIGLRISLNQLYDRYQLPLMIVDNGLGAYDKLESDGTVHDDYRMNDLRSHIEQMNMLS
;
A
#
# COMPACT_ATOMS: atom_id res chain seq x y z
N MET A 1 13.86 -3.00 -7.44
CA MET A 1 12.54 -2.35 -7.34
C MET A 1 12.27 -1.55 -8.59
N THR A 2 11.06 -1.60 -9.15
CA THR A 2 10.70 -0.91 -10.40
C THR A 2 10.21 0.52 -10.18
N PHE A 3 9.04 0.67 -9.55
CA PHE A 3 8.40 1.96 -9.25
C PHE A 3 8.00 1.99 -7.77
N ASN A 4 8.21 3.13 -7.12
CA ASN A 4 7.90 3.34 -5.70
C ASN A 4 6.43 3.74 -5.51
N GLU A 5 5.78 3.14 -4.51
CA GLU A 5 4.40 3.46 -4.08
C GLU A 5 3.38 3.55 -5.22
N ASN A 6 3.30 2.49 -6.05
CA ASN A 6 2.47 2.49 -7.26
C ASN A 6 1.00 2.80 -7.00
N ASN A 7 0.49 2.39 -5.84
CA ASN A 7 -0.89 2.62 -5.44
C ASN A 7 -1.17 4.05 -4.96
N VAL A 8 -0.15 4.90 -4.73
CA VAL A 8 -0.36 6.34 -4.52
C VAL A 8 -1.01 6.97 -5.76
N ASN A 9 -0.76 6.43 -6.96
CA ASN A 9 -1.47 6.85 -8.17
C ASN A 9 -2.99 6.75 -7.99
N ALA A 10 -3.52 5.77 -7.25
CA ALA A 10 -4.96 5.66 -7.00
C ALA A 10 -5.57 6.88 -6.28
N ASN A 11 -4.78 7.52 -5.40
CA ASN A 11 -5.23 8.63 -4.55
C ASN A 11 -4.74 9.99 -5.07
N SER A 12 -3.60 10.03 -5.76
CA SER A 12 -3.03 11.23 -6.37
C SER A 12 -2.57 10.93 -7.80
N PRO A 13 -3.48 11.06 -8.79
CA PRO A 13 -3.16 10.82 -10.20
C PRO A 13 -2.01 11.70 -10.73
N TYR A 14 -1.90 12.92 -10.20
CA TYR A 14 -0.84 13.86 -10.56
C TYR A 14 0.53 13.35 -10.09
N LEU A 15 0.67 13.03 -8.79
CA LEU A 15 1.95 12.59 -8.23
C LEU A 15 2.35 11.20 -8.73
N GLY A 16 1.39 10.26 -8.77
CA GLY A 16 1.69 8.88 -9.12
C GLY A 16 1.76 8.62 -10.64
N GLY A 17 1.00 9.36 -11.45
CA GLY A 17 0.87 9.10 -12.88
C GLY A 17 1.17 10.28 -13.79
N GLY A 18 1.49 11.46 -13.25
CA GLY A 18 1.60 12.69 -14.04
C GLY A 18 0.28 13.11 -14.70
N VAL A 19 -0.86 12.61 -14.21
CA VAL A 19 -2.18 12.87 -14.79
C VAL A 19 -2.73 14.19 -14.24
N THR A 20 -2.88 15.18 -15.12
CA THR A 20 -3.34 16.54 -14.76
C THR A 20 -4.84 16.75 -14.96
N THR A 21 -5.60 15.68 -15.22
CA THR A 21 -7.04 15.71 -15.49
C THR A 21 -7.80 14.86 -14.49
N ASP A 22 -9.02 15.28 -14.14
CA ASP A 22 -9.93 14.52 -13.27
C ASP A 22 -10.63 13.35 -13.99
N SER A 23 -10.26 13.08 -15.25
CA SER A 23 -10.85 11.99 -16.02
C SER A 23 -10.44 10.63 -15.43
N VAL A 24 -11.41 9.95 -14.80
CA VAL A 24 -11.26 8.57 -14.29
C VAL A 24 -10.75 7.61 -15.37
N LYS A 25 -11.17 7.80 -16.63
CA LYS A 25 -10.69 6.98 -17.75
C LYS A 25 -9.19 7.18 -18.00
N VAL A 26 -8.73 8.43 -18.07
CA VAL A 26 -7.30 8.73 -18.28
C VAL A 26 -6.48 8.23 -17.09
N HIS A 27 -6.99 8.43 -15.88
CA HIS A 27 -6.36 7.94 -14.66
C HIS A 27 -6.19 6.41 -14.67
N MET A 28 -7.25 5.65 -14.90
CA MET A 28 -7.19 4.19 -14.93
C MET A 28 -6.32 3.67 -16.09
N GLN A 29 -6.31 4.37 -17.22
CA GLN A 29 -5.40 4.05 -18.33
C GLN A 29 -3.93 4.27 -17.93
N SER A 30 -3.61 5.34 -17.19
CA SER A 30 -2.25 5.57 -16.69
C SER A 30 -1.76 4.43 -15.77
N ILE A 31 -2.65 3.92 -14.92
CA ILE A 31 -2.36 2.77 -14.04
C ILE A 31 -2.09 1.51 -14.89
N HIS A 32 -2.85 1.28 -15.97
CA HIS A 32 -2.59 0.16 -16.87
C HIS A 32 -1.20 0.26 -17.53
N HIS A 33 -0.85 1.43 -18.08
CA HIS A 33 0.48 1.64 -18.66
C HIS A 33 1.60 1.42 -17.66
N MET A 34 1.39 1.83 -16.40
CA MET A 34 2.34 1.58 -15.32
C MET A 34 2.54 0.08 -15.07
N PHE A 35 1.46 -0.72 -15.02
CA PHE A 35 1.59 -2.17 -14.88
C PHE A 35 2.36 -2.81 -16.04
N VAL A 36 2.08 -2.38 -17.28
CA VAL A 36 2.81 -2.87 -18.47
C VAL A 36 4.29 -2.47 -18.40
N ALA A 37 4.60 -1.24 -17.97
CA ALA A 37 5.98 -0.78 -17.79
C ALA A 37 6.72 -1.59 -16.72
N ILE A 38 6.07 -1.89 -15.58
CA ILE A 38 6.60 -2.75 -14.53
C ILE A 38 6.92 -4.14 -15.08
N ALA A 39 5.97 -4.76 -15.79
CA ALA A 39 6.16 -6.10 -16.35
C ALA A 39 7.32 -6.14 -17.35
N LYS A 40 7.43 -5.12 -18.22
CA LYS A 40 8.56 -4.97 -19.15
C LYS A 40 9.89 -4.81 -18.40
N ALA A 41 9.93 -4.02 -17.33
CA ALA A 41 11.14 -3.82 -16.54
C ALA A 41 11.60 -5.10 -15.83
N VAL A 42 10.67 -5.92 -15.33
CA VAL A 42 10.99 -7.25 -14.76
C VAL A 42 11.59 -8.15 -15.83
N ILE A 43 10.89 -8.33 -16.96
CA ILE A 43 11.33 -9.20 -18.05
C ILE A 43 12.73 -8.78 -18.54
N PHE A 44 12.91 -7.50 -18.83
CA PHE A 44 14.19 -6.98 -19.31
C PHE A 44 15.30 -7.10 -18.26
N GLY A 45 14.99 -6.90 -16.97
CA GLY A 45 15.98 -7.07 -15.91
C GLY A 45 16.47 -8.51 -15.80
N HIS A 46 15.59 -9.50 -15.94
CA HIS A 46 15.98 -10.91 -15.95
C HIS A 46 16.73 -11.29 -17.25
N GLU A 47 16.38 -10.72 -18.40
CA GLU A 47 17.17 -10.89 -19.64
C GLU A 47 18.63 -10.43 -19.48
N ILE A 48 18.87 -9.36 -18.72
CA ILE A 48 20.22 -8.90 -18.37
C ILE A 48 20.88 -9.87 -17.38
N ASN A 49 20.16 -10.24 -16.32
CA ASN A 49 20.65 -11.15 -15.29
C ASN A 49 19.50 -11.86 -14.58
N ASN A 50 19.36 -13.15 -14.83
CA ASN A 50 18.34 -14.02 -14.22
C ASN A 50 18.45 -14.14 -12.69
N ASN A 51 19.56 -13.68 -12.08
CA ASN A 51 19.72 -13.67 -10.61
C ASN A 51 19.20 -12.39 -9.95
N PHE A 52 18.78 -11.37 -10.73
CA PHE A 52 18.20 -10.17 -10.13
C PHE A 52 16.90 -10.49 -9.41
N GLN A 53 16.70 -9.82 -8.27
CA GLN A 53 15.45 -9.82 -7.52
C GLN A 53 14.79 -8.47 -7.76
N ILE A 54 13.70 -8.47 -8.52
CA ILE A 54 13.01 -7.27 -9.01
C ILE A 54 11.62 -7.22 -8.39
N GLY A 55 11.49 -6.41 -7.34
CA GLY A 55 10.24 -6.26 -6.60
C GLY A 55 9.38 -5.11 -7.05
N CYS A 56 8.10 -5.17 -6.67
CA CYS A 56 7.21 -4.02 -6.66
C CYS A 56 7.41 -3.19 -5.38
N MET A 57 6.69 -2.07 -5.29
CA MET A 57 6.53 -1.32 -4.06
C MET A 57 5.09 -0.83 -3.92
N ILE A 58 4.48 -1.05 -2.76
CA ILE A 58 3.16 -0.55 -2.40
C ILE A 58 3.19 0.19 -1.06
N ALA A 59 2.46 1.30 -0.98
CA ALA A 59 2.12 1.89 0.31
C ALA A 59 1.06 1.02 0.98
N TYR A 60 1.37 0.42 2.13
CA TYR A 60 0.50 -0.57 2.75
C TYR A 60 0.09 -0.16 4.16
N ALA A 61 -1.21 0.03 4.33
CA ALA A 61 -1.86 0.22 5.61
C ALA A 61 -2.96 -0.84 5.75
N PRO A 62 -2.91 -1.73 6.75
CA PRO A 62 -4.01 -2.65 7.00
C PRO A 62 -5.23 -1.84 7.46
N MET A 63 -6.40 -2.15 6.90
CA MET A 63 -7.66 -1.47 7.24
C MET A 63 -8.46 -2.32 8.20
N TYR A 64 -8.61 -1.86 9.44
CA TYR A 64 -9.45 -2.53 10.44
C TYR A 64 -10.90 -2.09 10.32
N ALA A 65 -11.82 -3.04 10.43
CA ALA A 65 -13.22 -2.73 10.69
C ALA A 65 -13.34 -2.18 12.12
N TYR A 66 -14.05 -1.07 12.30
CA TYR A 66 -14.26 -0.48 13.62
C TYR A 66 -15.03 -1.41 14.56
N SER A 67 -16.02 -2.13 14.02
CA SER A 67 -16.87 -3.04 14.78
C SER A 67 -17.02 -4.41 14.11
N CYS A 68 -17.66 -5.34 14.82
CA CYS A 68 -18.07 -6.63 14.25
C CYS A 68 -19.36 -6.56 13.42
N ASP A 69 -19.91 -5.37 13.16
CA ASP A 69 -20.99 -5.21 12.19
C ASP A 69 -20.48 -5.69 10.82
N PRO A 70 -21.17 -6.66 10.17
CA PRO A 70 -20.79 -7.12 8.84
C PRO A 70 -20.61 -6.01 7.80
N LYS A 71 -21.25 -4.85 7.96
CA LYS A 71 -21.08 -3.67 7.11
C LYS A 71 -19.68 -3.06 7.24
N ASP A 72 -19.16 -2.91 8.46
CA ASP A 72 -17.80 -2.44 8.69
C ASP A 72 -16.78 -3.46 8.17
N VAL A 73 -17.05 -4.75 8.37
CA VAL A 73 -16.20 -5.85 7.89
C VAL A 73 -16.09 -5.86 6.36
N ILE A 74 -17.22 -5.74 5.63
CA ILE A 74 -17.17 -5.72 4.17
C ILE A 74 -16.54 -4.43 3.64
N LEU A 75 -16.79 -3.29 4.28
CA LEU A 75 -16.14 -2.02 3.89
C LEU A 75 -14.62 -2.12 4.02
N SER A 76 -14.12 -2.76 5.08
CA SER A 76 -12.67 -2.95 5.30
C SER A 76 -12.07 -3.80 4.18
N ALA A 77 -12.75 -4.89 3.80
CA ALA A 77 -12.34 -5.72 2.70
C ALA A 77 -12.33 -4.97 1.35
N GLU A 78 -13.32 -4.10 1.11
CA GLU A 78 -13.41 -3.26 -0.09
C GLU A 78 -12.30 -2.19 -0.15
N GLU A 79 -11.97 -1.55 0.97
CA GLU A 79 -10.83 -0.63 1.06
C GLU A 79 -9.50 -1.34 0.80
N MET A 80 -9.30 -2.51 1.42
CA MET A 80 -8.11 -3.33 1.16
C MET A 80 -8.00 -3.78 -0.30
N ASN A 81 -9.12 -4.06 -0.97
CA ASN A 81 -9.13 -4.40 -2.39
C ASN A 81 -8.58 -3.28 -3.28
N LYS A 82 -8.63 -2.01 -2.85
CA LYS A 82 -7.99 -0.90 -3.59
C LYS A 82 -6.46 -1.04 -3.60
N ILE A 83 -5.87 -1.47 -2.49
CA ILE A 83 -4.43 -1.76 -2.39
C ILE A 83 -4.10 -3.06 -3.12
N TYR A 84 -4.87 -4.12 -2.88
CA TYR A 84 -4.66 -5.44 -3.49
C TYR A 84 -4.84 -5.46 -5.00
N PHE A 85 -5.48 -4.46 -5.58
CA PHE A 85 -5.54 -4.32 -7.03
C PHE A 85 -4.14 -4.17 -7.62
N PHE A 86 -3.32 -3.30 -7.04
CA PHE A 86 -1.97 -3.04 -7.52
C PHE A 86 -1.06 -4.24 -7.31
N SER A 87 -0.95 -4.71 -6.06
CA SER A 87 -0.11 -5.88 -5.76
C SER A 87 -0.63 -7.14 -6.45
N GLY A 88 -1.95 -7.30 -6.60
CA GLY A 88 -2.56 -8.39 -7.35
C GLY A 88 -2.07 -8.48 -8.79
N VAL A 89 -2.11 -7.36 -9.53
CA VAL A 89 -1.65 -7.32 -10.92
C VAL A 89 -0.14 -7.54 -10.99
N MET A 90 0.65 -6.88 -10.14
CA MET A 90 2.12 -6.98 -10.20
C MET A 90 2.67 -8.35 -9.76
N CYS A 91 2.02 -9.01 -8.78
CA CYS A 91 2.50 -10.28 -8.23
C CYS A 91 1.91 -11.49 -8.95
N ARG A 92 0.71 -11.37 -9.55
CA ARG A 92 0.02 -12.51 -10.20
C ARG A 92 -0.17 -12.34 -11.71
N GLY A 93 0.08 -11.14 -12.25
CA GLY A 93 0.09 -10.89 -13.69
C GLY A 93 -1.29 -10.83 -14.34
N PHE A 94 -2.36 -10.64 -13.58
CA PHE A 94 -3.71 -10.47 -14.13
C PHE A 94 -4.57 -9.53 -13.28
N TYR A 95 -5.58 -8.94 -13.92
CA TYR A 95 -6.57 -8.09 -13.24
C TYR A 95 -7.50 -8.94 -12.37
N PRO A 96 -7.64 -8.63 -11.07
CA PRO A 96 -8.52 -9.39 -10.20
C PRO A 96 -9.99 -9.20 -10.59
N SER A 97 -10.79 -10.25 -10.43
CA SER A 97 -12.18 -10.29 -10.92
C SER A 97 -13.08 -9.22 -10.28
N TYR A 98 -12.87 -8.86 -9.01
CA TYR A 98 -13.63 -7.79 -8.37
C TYR A 98 -13.41 -6.44 -9.07
N LYS A 99 -12.18 -6.17 -9.54
CA LYS A 99 -11.84 -4.90 -10.19
C LYS A 99 -12.39 -4.85 -11.61
N MET A 100 -12.37 -5.97 -12.32
CA MET A 100 -13.00 -6.08 -13.64
C MET A 100 -14.51 -5.83 -13.55
N ARG A 101 -15.20 -6.38 -12.54
CA ARG A 101 -16.61 -6.09 -12.30
C ARG A 101 -16.87 -4.64 -11.90
N GLU A 102 -15.96 -4.02 -11.14
CA GLU A 102 -16.06 -2.60 -10.82
C GLU A 102 -15.95 -1.75 -12.09
N PHE A 103 -15.00 -2.05 -12.98
CA PHE A 103 -14.86 -1.37 -14.27
C PHE A 103 -16.10 -1.51 -15.13
N GLU A 104 -16.66 -2.71 -15.24
CA GLU A 104 -17.91 -2.95 -15.97
C GLU A 104 -19.07 -2.10 -15.42
N ARG A 105 -19.28 -2.12 -14.09
CA ARG A 105 -20.33 -1.30 -13.45
C ARG A 105 -20.15 0.20 -13.66
N LYS A 106 -18.90 0.67 -13.75
CA LYS A 106 -18.57 2.10 -13.94
C LYS A 106 -18.42 2.50 -15.42
N GLY A 107 -18.60 1.57 -16.35
CA GLY A 107 -18.37 1.82 -17.79
C GLY A 107 -16.91 2.18 -18.11
N ILE A 108 -15.94 1.74 -17.29
CA ILE A 108 -14.52 1.97 -17.50
C ILE A 108 -13.99 0.92 -18.46
N ILE A 109 -13.46 1.36 -19.60
CA ILE A 109 -12.79 0.50 -20.58
C ILE A 109 -11.32 0.88 -20.62
N ILE A 110 -10.46 -0.06 -20.24
CA ILE A 110 -9.01 0.05 -20.38
C ILE A 110 -8.65 -0.37 -21.81
N ALA A 111 -7.99 0.52 -22.54
CA ALA A 111 -7.39 0.17 -23.82
C ALA A 111 -6.15 -0.68 -23.54
N LYS A 112 -6.22 -1.97 -23.89
CA LYS A 112 -5.09 -2.90 -23.84
C LYS A 112 -4.58 -3.13 -25.25
N ASP A 113 -3.28 -3.03 -25.44
CA ASP A 113 -2.64 -3.43 -26.68
C ASP A 113 -2.55 -4.96 -26.78
N LYS A 114 -2.38 -5.44 -28.02
CA LYS A 114 -2.19 -6.87 -28.26
C LYS A 114 -0.91 -7.33 -27.56
N GLY A 115 -1.08 -8.24 -26.59
CA GLY A 115 0.03 -8.84 -25.84
C GLY A 115 0.20 -8.28 -24.42
N ASP A 116 -0.52 -7.23 -24.03
CA ASP A 116 -0.38 -6.67 -22.67
C ASP A 116 -0.72 -7.70 -21.60
N ASP A 117 -1.80 -8.48 -21.77
CA ASP A 117 -2.16 -9.53 -20.82
C ASP A 117 -1.10 -10.65 -20.74
N GLU A 118 -0.36 -10.90 -21.81
CA GLU A 118 0.75 -11.86 -21.81
C GLU A 118 1.98 -11.29 -21.11
N LEU A 119 2.30 -10.02 -21.38
CA LEU A 119 3.37 -9.29 -20.70
C LEU A 119 3.15 -9.27 -19.18
N LEU A 120 1.94 -8.93 -18.73
CA LEU A 120 1.61 -8.90 -17.29
C LEU A 120 1.82 -10.27 -16.64
N ARG A 121 1.44 -11.38 -17.30
CA ARG A 121 1.66 -12.74 -16.78
C ARG A 121 3.13 -13.14 -16.72
N LYS A 122 3.94 -12.69 -17.67
CA LYS A 122 5.38 -13.01 -17.75
C LYS A 122 6.23 -12.14 -16.83
N GLY A 123 5.86 -10.89 -16.62
CA GLY A 123 6.61 -9.90 -15.86
C GLY A 123 6.12 -9.74 -14.42
N THR A 124 5.87 -10.84 -13.71
CA THR A 124 5.52 -10.80 -12.28
C THR A 124 6.75 -10.57 -11.42
N VAL A 125 6.61 -9.77 -10.36
CA VAL A 125 7.73 -9.39 -9.48
C VAL A 125 8.23 -10.53 -8.58
N ASP A 126 9.50 -10.47 -8.19
CA ASP A 126 10.15 -11.50 -7.36
C ASP A 126 9.91 -11.32 -5.85
N TYR A 127 9.67 -10.09 -5.41
CA TYR A 127 9.40 -9.74 -4.02
C TYR A 127 8.45 -8.56 -3.91
N ILE A 128 7.86 -8.36 -2.74
CA ILE A 128 7.01 -7.21 -2.43
C ILE A 128 7.77 -6.26 -1.51
N GLY A 129 8.18 -5.11 -2.04
CA GLY A 129 8.53 -3.96 -1.24
C GLY A 129 7.26 -3.31 -0.70
N PHE A 130 7.26 -2.85 0.55
CA PHE A 130 6.15 -2.06 1.06
C PHE A 130 6.59 -1.01 2.08
N SER A 131 5.86 0.11 2.12
CA SER A 131 5.93 1.06 3.24
C SER A 131 4.87 0.70 4.27
N SER A 132 5.20 0.89 5.54
CA SER A 132 4.30 0.61 6.66
C SER A 132 4.52 1.63 7.76
N TYR A 133 3.48 2.42 8.06
CA TYR A 133 3.56 3.51 9.03
C TYR A 133 2.43 3.46 10.05
N MET A 134 1.23 3.08 9.59
CA MET A 134 0.04 3.03 10.42
C MET A 134 -0.99 2.07 9.84
N SER A 135 -1.95 1.67 10.66
CA SER A 135 -3.21 1.06 10.24
C SER A 135 -4.29 2.11 9.98
N GLY A 136 -5.23 1.81 9.10
CA GLY A 136 -6.50 2.54 9.01
C GLY A 136 -7.59 1.85 9.84
N THR A 137 -8.61 2.59 10.23
CA THR A 137 -9.83 2.03 10.86
C THR A 137 -11.05 2.68 10.23
N ILE A 138 -12.01 1.87 9.79
CA ILE A 138 -13.11 2.32 8.94
C ILE A 138 -14.45 1.80 9.47
N THR A 139 -15.49 2.61 9.27
CA THR A 139 -16.86 2.30 9.68
C THR A 139 -17.88 2.85 8.70
N CYS A 140 -19.04 2.22 8.61
CA CYS A 140 -20.23 2.74 7.94
C CYS A 140 -21.01 3.76 8.79
N ASP A 141 -20.64 3.95 10.06
CA ASP A 141 -21.29 4.92 10.94
C ASP A 141 -20.76 6.34 10.71
N ASN A 142 -21.62 7.19 10.14
CA ASN A 142 -21.33 8.59 9.83
C ASN A 142 -21.23 9.51 11.07
N SER A 143 -21.48 9.00 12.28
CA SER A 143 -21.41 9.79 13.52
C SER A 143 -20.00 9.85 14.14
N SER A 144 -19.04 9.12 13.58
CA SER A 144 -17.69 8.98 14.14
C SER A 144 -16.78 10.17 13.82
N GLU A 145 -16.01 10.67 14.80
CA GLU A 145 -15.09 11.79 14.62
C GLU A 145 -13.93 11.43 13.67
N MET A 146 -13.83 12.18 12.56
CA MET A 146 -12.68 12.13 11.66
C MET A 146 -11.54 12.99 12.24
N SER A 147 -10.35 12.41 12.45
CA SER A 147 -9.14 13.19 12.82
C SER A 147 -8.41 13.69 11.57
N ALA A 148 -7.67 14.79 11.69
CA ALA A 148 -7.00 15.41 10.53
C ALA A 148 -5.97 14.49 9.84
N GLY A 149 -5.25 13.65 10.61
CA GLY A 149 -4.36 12.61 10.07
C GLY A 149 -5.12 11.42 9.47
N ASN A 150 -6.32 11.13 9.97
CA ASN A 150 -7.17 10.04 9.50
C ASN A 150 -8.00 10.38 8.26
N MET A 151 -7.96 11.61 7.73
CA MET A 151 -8.69 11.95 6.49
C MET A 151 -8.30 11.05 5.30
N VAL A 152 -7.13 10.39 5.36
CA VAL A 152 -6.68 9.42 4.34
C VAL A 152 -7.02 7.96 4.70
N TYR A 153 -7.23 7.63 5.99
CA TYR A 153 -7.28 6.25 6.50
C TYR A 153 -8.51 5.91 7.38
N GLY A 154 -9.51 6.80 7.45
CA GLY A 154 -10.81 6.54 8.08
C GLY A 154 -11.06 7.32 9.38
N ILE A 155 -11.41 6.61 10.45
CA ILE A 155 -11.73 7.15 11.78
C ILE A 155 -10.63 6.78 12.79
N ARG A 156 -10.64 7.44 13.95
CA ARG A 156 -9.67 7.14 15.03
C ARG A 156 -9.96 5.78 15.65
N ASN A 157 -8.96 4.91 15.64
CA ASN A 157 -8.96 3.71 16.47
C ASN A 157 -8.76 4.09 17.95
N PRO A 158 -9.73 3.83 18.84
CA PRO A 158 -9.65 4.21 20.25
C PRO A 158 -8.61 3.41 21.06
N TYR A 159 -8.08 2.33 20.48
CA TYR A 159 -7.09 1.45 21.13
C TYR A 159 -5.64 1.83 20.80
N LEU A 160 -5.42 2.78 19.90
CA LEU A 160 -4.09 3.20 19.46
C LEU A 160 -3.75 4.59 19.96
N GLU A 161 -2.49 4.75 20.38
CA GLU A 161 -1.91 6.06 20.63
C GLU A 161 -1.77 6.84 19.32
N THR A 162 -1.64 8.16 19.44
CA THR A 162 -1.60 9.06 18.28
C THR A 162 -0.44 10.04 18.45
N SER A 163 0.39 10.16 17.42
CA SER A 163 1.49 11.13 17.39
C SER A 163 0.97 12.57 17.33
N GLU A 164 1.86 13.53 17.54
CA GLU A 164 1.54 14.97 17.43
C GLU A 164 1.02 15.36 16.03
N TRP A 165 1.35 14.58 15.00
CA TRP A 165 0.88 14.75 13.62
C TRP A 165 -0.47 14.08 13.35
N GLY A 166 -1.10 13.48 14.35
CA GLY A 166 -2.36 12.77 14.20
C GLY A 166 -2.24 11.36 13.63
N TRP A 167 -1.03 10.81 13.51
CA TRP A 167 -0.80 9.45 12.99
C TRP A 167 -0.96 8.43 14.12
N GLN A 168 -1.68 7.34 13.85
CA GLN A 168 -1.88 6.29 14.84
C GLN A 168 -0.69 5.34 14.85
N ILE A 169 -0.08 5.15 16.02
CA ILE A 169 1.09 4.29 16.20
C ILE A 169 0.59 2.86 16.40
N ASP A 170 0.89 1.97 15.44
CA ASP A 170 0.43 0.59 15.47
C ASP A 170 1.52 -0.41 15.02
N PRO A 171 2.42 -0.81 15.94
CA PRO A 171 3.43 -1.80 15.61
C PRO A 171 2.82 -3.17 15.28
N ILE A 172 1.66 -3.53 15.86
CA ILE A 172 0.97 -4.80 15.55
C ILE A 172 0.47 -4.79 14.10
N GLY A 173 0.07 -3.62 13.60
CA GLY A 173 -0.29 -3.41 12.21
C GLY A 173 0.81 -3.79 11.22
N LEU A 174 2.08 -3.59 11.56
CA LEU A 174 3.19 -4.09 10.73
C LEU A 174 3.19 -5.63 10.64
N ARG A 175 3.02 -6.33 11.77
CA ARG A 175 2.93 -7.80 11.77
C ARG A 175 1.73 -8.29 10.98
N ILE A 176 0.58 -7.63 11.13
CA ILE A 176 -0.63 -7.95 10.34
C ILE A 176 -0.34 -7.76 8.85
N SER A 177 0.35 -6.69 8.46
CA SER A 177 0.73 -6.42 7.07
C SER A 177 1.62 -7.51 6.50
N LEU A 178 2.64 -7.92 7.25
CA LEU A 178 3.56 -9.00 6.88
C LEU A 178 2.80 -10.32 6.66
N ASN A 179 1.95 -10.71 7.61
CA ASN A 179 1.13 -11.91 7.50
C ASN A 179 0.19 -11.85 6.28
N GLN A 180 -0.57 -10.76 6.13
CA GLN A 180 -1.57 -10.65 5.06
C GLN A 180 -0.92 -10.63 3.67
N LEU A 181 0.20 -9.94 3.49
CA LEU A 181 0.92 -9.90 2.22
C LEU A 181 1.54 -11.26 1.90
N TYR A 182 2.19 -11.89 2.88
CA TYR A 182 2.81 -13.19 2.68
C TYR A 182 1.76 -14.26 2.41
N ASP A 183 0.71 -14.40 3.23
CA ASP A 183 -0.38 -15.36 3.02
C ASP A 183 -1.04 -15.20 1.65
N ARG A 184 -1.16 -13.95 1.18
CA ARG A 184 -1.81 -13.67 -0.10
C ARG A 184 -0.94 -14.00 -1.31
N TYR A 185 0.37 -13.76 -1.25
CA TYR A 185 1.22 -13.84 -2.45
C TYR A 185 2.33 -14.89 -2.37
N GLN A 186 2.71 -15.32 -1.17
CA GLN A 186 3.81 -16.26 -0.90
C GLN A 186 5.12 -15.81 -1.55
N LEU A 187 5.32 -14.49 -1.60
CA LEU A 187 6.54 -13.86 -2.10
C LEU A 187 7.35 -13.30 -0.93
N PRO A 188 8.69 -13.27 -1.02
CA PRO A 188 9.52 -12.54 -0.07
C PRO A 188 9.03 -11.10 0.10
N LEU A 189 9.08 -10.61 1.33
CA LEU A 189 8.68 -9.26 1.69
C LEU A 189 9.90 -8.43 2.08
N MET A 190 9.91 -7.16 1.69
CA MET A 190 10.93 -6.19 2.06
C MET A 190 10.24 -4.93 2.59
N ILE A 191 10.42 -4.65 3.88
CA ILE A 191 10.04 -3.34 4.42
C ILE A 191 11.06 -2.34 3.87
N VAL A 192 10.60 -1.42 3.02
CA VAL A 192 11.48 -0.42 2.39
C VAL A 192 11.29 0.96 2.98
N ASP A 193 10.21 1.18 3.72
CA ASP A 193 9.98 2.44 4.42
C ASP A 193 9.11 2.22 5.67
N ASN A 194 9.63 2.68 6.81
CA ASN A 194 8.97 2.68 8.13
C ASN A 194 9.76 3.64 9.03
N GLY A 195 9.04 4.44 9.81
CA GLY A 195 9.65 5.28 10.82
C GLY A 195 8.70 6.34 11.36
N LEU A 196 9.24 7.20 12.21
CA LEU A 196 8.48 8.24 12.89
C LEU A 196 9.04 9.64 12.60
N GLY A 197 8.19 10.46 11.97
CA GLY A 197 8.38 11.90 11.88
C GLY A 197 7.90 12.59 13.15
N ALA A 198 8.74 13.45 13.73
CA ALA A 198 8.46 14.22 14.94
C ALA A 198 9.40 15.44 15.01
N TYR A 199 9.09 16.39 15.88
CA TYR A 199 9.92 17.57 16.08
C TYR A 199 11.16 17.22 16.93
N ASP A 200 12.33 17.16 16.27
CA ASP A 200 13.60 16.99 16.96
C ASP A 200 14.05 18.31 17.60
N LYS A 201 14.39 18.25 18.89
CA LYS A 201 14.96 19.39 19.63
C LYS A 201 16.48 19.27 19.68
N LEU A 202 17.17 20.28 19.15
CA LEU A 202 18.62 20.43 19.27
C LEU A 202 18.96 21.05 20.63
N GLU A 203 19.68 20.31 21.47
CA GLU A 203 20.12 20.78 22.78
C GLU A 203 21.36 21.69 22.67
N SER A 204 21.66 22.40 23.75
CA SER A 204 22.76 23.39 23.78
C SER A 204 24.15 22.80 23.54
N ASP A 205 24.33 21.50 23.78
CA ASP A 205 25.57 20.77 23.54
C ASP A 205 25.66 20.18 22.12
N GLY A 206 24.65 20.43 21.28
CA GLY A 206 24.57 19.93 19.90
C GLY A 206 23.97 18.54 19.77
N THR A 207 23.44 17.95 20.84
CA THR A 207 22.80 16.63 20.81
C THR A 207 21.30 16.71 20.52
N VAL A 208 20.70 15.58 20.10
CA VAL A 208 19.25 15.39 19.97
C VAL A 208 18.90 14.13 20.76
N HIS A 209 17.90 14.23 21.64
CA HIS A 209 17.38 13.12 22.42
C HIS A 209 16.05 12.62 21.81
N ASP A 210 16.12 11.61 20.95
CA ASP A 210 14.97 11.10 20.18
C ASP A 210 14.47 9.72 20.64
N ASP A 211 14.35 9.53 21.96
CA ASP A 211 13.86 8.28 22.57
C ASP A 211 12.51 7.83 21.99
N TYR A 212 11.65 8.77 21.63
CA TYR A 212 10.37 8.50 20.99
C TYR A 212 10.54 7.73 19.66
N ARG A 213 11.54 8.07 18.85
CA ARG A 213 11.84 7.42 17.57
C ARG A 213 12.48 6.07 17.79
N MET A 214 13.40 5.97 18.74
CA MET A 214 13.98 4.68 19.13
C MET A 214 12.93 3.70 19.64
N ASN A 215 11.96 4.16 20.42
CA ASN A 215 10.87 3.34 20.95
C ASN A 215 9.91 2.88 19.82
N ASP A 216 9.54 3.79 18.92
CA ASP A 216 8.70 3.48 17.76
C ASP A 216 9.33 2.38 16.89
N LEU A 217 10.58 2.59 16.44
CA LEU A 217 11.31 1.61 15.63
C LEU A 217 11.50 0.28 16.36
N ARG A 218 11.84 0.32 17.65
CA ARG A 218 12.02 -0.90 18.46
C ARG A 218 10.73 -1.72 18.51
N SER A 219 9.59 -1.08 18.78
CA SER A 219 8.30 -1.77 18.89
C SER A 219 7.87 -2.41 17.57
N HIS A 220 8.15 -1.78 16.42
CA HIS A 220 7.88 -2.33 15.10
C HIS A 220 8.81 -3.52 14.79
N ILE A 221 10.11 -3.42 15.08
CA ILE A 221 11.08 -4.51 14.88
C ILE A 221 10.74 -5.72 15.75
N GLU A 222 10.31 -5.51 17.00
CA GLU A 222 9.86 -6.59 17.87
C GLU A 222 8.73 -7.40 17.25
N GLN A 223 7.77 -6.73 16.59
CA GLN A 223 6.66 -7.38 15.91
C GLN A 223 7.09 -8.20 14.70
N MET A 224 8.17 -7.83 14.01
CA MET A 224 8.77 -8.64 12.94
C MET A 224 9.34 -9.96 13.46
N ASN A 225 9.91 -9.97 14.68
CA ASN A 225 10.46 -11.18 15.30
C ASN A 225 9.39 -12.15 15.82
N MET A 226 8.12 -11.76 15.80
CA MET A 226 6.98 -12.59 16.21
C MET A 226 6.30 -13.31 15.04
N LEU A 227 6.86 -13.22 13.83
CA LEU A 227 6.43 -14.04 12.70
C LEU A 227 6.81 -15.51 12.98
N SER A 228 5.80 -16.40 12.93
CA SER A 228 5.95 -17.84 13.14
C SER A 228 6.11 -18.59 11.83
#